data_AF-F8ACT3-F1
#
_entry.id   AF-F8ACT3-F1
#
_cell.length_a   1.000
_cell.length_b   1.000
_cell.length_c   1.000
_cell.angle_alpha   90.00
_cell.angle_beta   90.00
_cell.angle_gamma   90.00
#
_symmetry.space_group_name_H-M   'P 1'
#
loop_
_entity.id
_entity.type
_entity.pdbx_description
1 polymer ?
#
loop_
_entity_poly.entity_id
_entity_poly.type
_entity_poly.pdbx_seq_one_letter_code
_entity_poly.pdbx_strand_id
1 'polypeptide(L)'
;MKLKIWLLALSFLWLVSGAWAITITVDGDLSDWGLNTSSFGENSNDWDPNIPGVFVFQEDWVGNNGYLEPGYGGQKYDVEAILATFDAENLYIAIATGFPQVGTEWDAGDISLDIGNDGTWDYAVVVSNYVDGSENRGLNLGGVYEVDSWRDVYYSSHGVSNPFRMENGSYIGGGSLAYSDDPDHSFSRFFIEVAIPLDLIDWSSDHIAKIHWTMECGNDYGEVVAHTPEPATYMLLGVGLFLTAIFIRKQRKA
;
A
#
# COMPACT_ATOMS: atom_id res chain seq x y z
N MET A 1 11.51 45.84 23.21
CA MET A 1 12.26 44.94 22.29
C MET A 1 12.32 43.50 22.78
N LYS A 2 12.57 43.24 24.07
CA LYS A 2 12.65 41.88 24.63
C LYS A 2 11.37 41.03 24.49
N LEU A 3 10.18 41.63 24.61
CA LEU A 3 8.90 40.89 24.53
C LEU A 3 8.56 40.33 23.13
N LYS A 4 9.07 40.94 22.05
CA LYS A 4 8.80 40.50 20.66
C LYS A 4 9.65 39.29 20.23
N ILE A 5 10.79 39.05 20.88
CA ILE A 5 11.67 37.91 20.59
C ILE A 5 11.10 36.62 21.18
N TRP A 6 10.46 36.68 22.35
CA TRP A 6 9.79 35.53 22.96
C TRP A 6 8.55 35.05 22.19
N LEU A 7 7.78 35.96 21.60
CA LEU A 7 6.62 35.61 20.76
C LEU A 7 7.02 34.89 19.45
N LEU A 8 8.17 35.25 18.87
CA LEU A 8 8.72 34.59 17.67
C LEU A 8 9.28 33.19 17.97
N ALA A 9 9.86 32.99 19.16
CA ALA A 9 10.33 31.68 19.62
C ALA A 9 9.16 30.73 19.94
N LEU A 10 8.07 31.24 20.55
CA LEU A 10 6.87 30.42 20.81
C LEU A 10 6.14 30.00 19.53
N SER A 11 6.11 30.82 18.48
CA SER A 11 5.54 30.44 17.18
C SER A 11 6.38 29.40 16.41
N PHE A 12 7.68 29.31 16.71
CA PHE A 12 8.58 28.35 16.06
C PHE A 12 8.48 26.95 16.69
N LEU A 13 8.13 26.86 17.98
CA LEU A 13 7.88 25.60 18.68
C LEU A 13 6.55 24.93 18.30
N TRP A 14 5.61 25.66 17.70
CA TRP A 14 4.34 25.12 17.18
C TRP A 14 4.44 24.54 15.76
N LEU A 15 5.54 24.80 15.03
CA LEU A 15 5.78 24.29 13.67
C LEU A 15 6.52 22.94 13.65
N VAL A 16 6.86 22.39 14.83
CA VAL A 16 7.20 20.96 14.94
C VAL A 16 5.88 20.20 15.06
N SER A 17 5.09 20.22 13.99
CA SER A 17 4.03 19.23 13.80
C SER A 17 4.71 17.87 13.81
N GLY A 18 4.42 17.08 14.85
CA GLY A 18 4.99 15.76 15.04
C GLY A 18 4.79 14.91 13.79
N ALA A 19 5.79 14.07 13.49
CA ALA A 19 5.54 12.91 12.64
C ALA A 19 4.37 12.16 13.27
N TRP A 20 3.24 12.10 12.56
CA TRP A 20 2.15 11.24 12.95
C TRP A 20 2.66 9.82 12.77
N ALA A 21 2.90 9.11 13.88
CA ALA A 21 3.15 7.69 13.83
C ALA A 21 1.78 7.04 13.65
N ILE A 22 1.49 6.59 12.44
CA ILE A 22 0.39 5.65 12.21
C ILE A 22 0.78 4.33 12.87
N THR A 23 -0.15 3.67 13.53
CA THR A 23 0.05 2.34 14.08
C THR A 23 -0.93 1.44 13.37
N ILE A 24 -0.41 0.54 12.54
CA ILE A 24 -1.21 -0.43 11.80
C ILE A 24 -1.20 -1.76 12.55
N THR A 25 -2.38 -2.35 12.68
CA THR A 25 -2.64 -3.67 13.23
C THR A 25 -3.18 -4.53 12.11
N VAL A 26 -2.49 -5.62 11.79
CA VAL A 26 -2.95 -6.56 10.76
C VAL A 26 -4.03 -7.45 11.36
N ASP A 27 -5.30 -7.08 11.20
CA ASP A 27 -6.45 -7.80 11.78
C ASP A 27 -7.70 -7.89 10.88
N GLY A 28 -7.63 -7.32 9.68
CA GLY A 28 -8.69 -7.27 8.69
C GLY A 28 -9.65 -6.08 8.83
N ASP A 29 -9.35 -5.10 9.69
CA ASP A 29 -10.14 -3.89 9.93
C ASP A 29 -9.34 -2.64 9.48
N LEU A 30 -9.83 -1.93 8.47
CA LEU A 30 -9.12 -0.78 7.89
C LEU A 30 -9.32 0.55 8.66
N SER A 31 -9.87 0.53 9.87
CA SER A 31 -10.12 1.75 10.65
C SER A 31 -8.85 2.46 11.12
N ASP A 32 -7.78 1.72 11.37
CA ASP A 32 -6.46 2.25 11.73
C ASP A 32 -5.68 2.81 10.53
N TRP A 33 -6.06 2.43 9.32
CA TRP A 33 -5.69 3.11 8.08
C TRP A 33 -6.39 4.46 7.91
N GLY A 34 -7.34 4.82 8.77
CA GLY A 34 -8.12 6.06 8.66
C GLY A 34 -9.37 5.94 7.80
N LEU A 35 -9.72 4.73 7.35
CA LEU A 35 -10.91 4.50 6.55
C LEU A 35 -12.13 4.24 7.44
N ASN A 36 -13.30 4.65 6.96
CA ASN A 36 -14.58 4.32 7.57
C ASN A 36 -15.36 3.38 6.65
N THR A 37 -14.90 2.14 6.56
CA THR A 37 -15.46 1.12 5.68
C THR A 37 -16.94 0.88 5.94
N SER A 38 -17.42 0.99 7.18
CA SER A 38 -18.84 0.85 7.56
C SER A 38 -19.81 1.82 6.83
N SER A 39 -19.28 2.88 6.22
CA SER A 39 -20.07 3.84 5.43
C SER A 39 -20.03 3.59 3.93
N PHE A 40 -19.30 2.58 3.48
CA PHE A 40 -19.10 2.29 2.07
C PHE A 40 -20.34 1.67 1.43
N GLY A 41 -20.44 1.88 0.12
CA GLY A 41 -21.48 1.25 -0.69
C GLY A 41 -20.92 0.09 -1.51
N GLU A 42 -21.78 -0.48 -2.34
CA GLU A 42 -21.29 -1.38 -3.40
C GLU A 42 -20.51 -0.58 -4.46
N ASN A 43 -20.84 0.69 -4.70
CA ASN A 43 -20.27 1.51 -5.79
C ASN A 43 -20.02 2.97 -5.36
N SER A 44 -19.77 3.22 -4.06
CA SER A 44 -19.63 4.59 -3.52
C SER A 44 -18.68 4.56 -2.33
N ASN A 45 -17.41 4.36 -2.63
CA ASN A 45 -16.36 4.09 -1.63
C ASN A 45 -15.35 5.23 -1.69
N ASP A 46 -14.88 5.65 -0.53
CA ASP A 46 -13.83 6.66 -0.42
C ASP A 46 -12.61 5.99 0.19
N TRP A 47 -11.70 5.52 -0.66
CA TRP A 47 -10.47 4.86 -0.26
C TRP A 47 -9.37 5.85 0.13
N ASP A 48 -9.66 7.16 0.17
CA ASP A 48 -8.73 8.16 0.67
C ASP A 48 -8.74 8.19 2.22
N PRO A 49 -7.68 7.71 2.88
CA PRO A 49 -7.58 7.72 4.34
C PRO A 49 -7.47 9.14 4.91
N ASN A 50 -7.16 10.14 4.08
CA ASN A 50 -6.87 11.51 4.50
C ASN A 50 -5.74 11.59 5.56
N ILE A 51 -4.87 10.57 5.62
CA ILE A 51 -3.71 10.52 6.52
C ILE A 51 -2.42 10.71 5.70
N PRO A 52 -1.56 11.70 6.05
CA PRO A 52 -0.27 11.86 5.40
C PRO A 52 0.62 10.62 5.57
N GLY A 53 1.27 10.19 4.49
CA GLY A 53 2.18 9.04 4.50
C GLY A 53 1.51 7.69 4.23
N VAL A 54 0.22 7.69 3.91
CA VAL A 54 -0.46 6.55 3.29
C VAL A 54 -0.58 6.81 1.79
N PHE A 55 -0.05 5.87 1.00
CA PHE A 55 -0.13 5.88 -0.46
C PHE A 55 -1.31 5.03 -0.88
N VAL A 56 -2.06 5.49 -1.89
CA VAL A 56 -3.30 4.85 -2.30
C VAL A 56 -3.33 4.71 -3.81
N PHE A 57 -3.55 3.48 -4.25
CA PHE A 57 -4.25 3.17 -5.49
C PHE A 57 -5.72 2.98 -5.15
N GLN A 58 -6.59 3.57 -5.94
CA GLN A 58 -8.02 3.32 -5.86
C GLN A 58 -8.59 3.28 -7.26
N GLU A 59 -9.56 2.40 -7.44
CA GLU A 59 -10.50 2.45 -8.53
C GLU A 59 -11.91 2.44 -7.96
N ASP A 60 -12.76 3.29 -8.52
CA ASP A 60 -14.16 3.30 -8.17
C ASP A 60 -14.98 2.90 -9.40
N TRP A 61 -15.99 2.07 -9.14
CA TRP A 61 -17.16 1.87 -9.99
C TRP A 61 -17.17 0.65 -10.91
N VAL A 62 -17.49 -0.53 -10.36
CA VAL A 62 -17.83 -1.69 -11.19
C VAL A 62 -19.12 -2.41 -10.73
N GLY A 63 -20.19 -2.21 -11.51
CA GLY A 63 -21.42 -2.97 -11.35
C GLY A 63 -21.27 -4.47 -11.68
N ASN A 64 -22.35 -5.25 -11.48
CA ASN A 64 -22.32 -6.70 -11.73
C ASN A 64 -21.94 -7.05 -13.20
N ASN A 65 -20.82 -7.76 -13.39
CA ASN A 65 -20.16 -8.03 -14.69
C ASN A 65 -19.61 -6.79 -15.42
N GLY A 66 -19.32 -5.71 -14.71
CA GLY A 66 -18.69 -4.53 -15.29
C GLY A 66 -17.26 -4.77 -15.77
N TYR A 67 -16.75 -3.76 -16.46
CA TYR A 67 -15.38 -3.71 -16.98
C TYR A 67 -14.43 -3.23 -15.88
N LEU A 68 -13.28 -3.88 -15.77
CA LEU A 68 -12.31 -3.73 -14.67
C LEU A 68 -10.90 -3.35 -15.17
N GLU A 69 -10.71 -3.22 -16.49
CA GLU A 69 -9.41 -2.99 -17.15
C GLU A 69 -8.24 -3.89 -16.66
N PRO A 70 -7.86 -4.94 -17.42
CA PRO A 70 -8.12 -5.15 -18.85
C PRO A 70 -9.37 -6.00 -19.14
N GLY A 71 -10.02 -6.55 -18.11
CA GLY A 71 -11.03 -7.59 -18.25
C GLY A 71 -12.45 -7.19 -17.88
N TYR A 72 -13.31 -8.20 -17.81
CA TYR A 72 -14.69 -8.09 -17.35
C TYR A 72 -14.94 -9.11 -16.26
N GLY A 73 -15.79 -8.75 -15.30
CA GLY A 73 -16.05 -9.64 -14.19
C GLY A 73 -16.92 -9.06 -13.08
N GLY A 74 -16.99 -7.74 -13.00
CA GLY A 74 -17.68 -7.03 -11.92
C GLY A 74 -17.00 -7.19 -10.57
N GLN A 75 -17.72 -6.75 -9.53
CA GLN A 75 -17.31 -6.77 -8.11
C GLN A 75 -16.45 -7.98 -7.71
N LYS A 76 -16.80 -9.21 -8.11
CA LYS A 76 -16.08 -10.43 -7.71
C LYS A 76 -14.62 -10.53 -8.20
N TYR A 77 -14.17 -9.67 -9.10
CA TYR A 77 -12.78 -9.59 -9.55
C TYR A 77 -12.21 -8.17 -9.42
N ASP A 78 -12.91 -7.30 -8.69
CA ASP A 78 -12.56 -5.88 -8.53
C ASP A 78 -11.39 -5.70 -7.56
N VAL A 79 -10.38 -4.91 -7.92
CA VAL A 79 -9.26 -4.50 -7.06
C VAL A 79 -9.47 -3.06 -6.59
N GLU A 80 -10.55 -2.86 -5.83
CA GLU A 80 -11.04 -1.53 -5.44
C GLU A 80 -9.97 -0.58 -4.89
N ALA A 81 -9.03 -1.08 -4.08
CA ALA A 81 -7.93 -0.26 -3.58
C ALA A 81 -6.70 -1.07 -3.15
N ILE A 82 -5.53 -0.42 -3.26
CA ILE A 82 -4.30 -0.84 -2.58
C ILE A 82 -3.76 0.35 -1.80
N LEU A 83 -3.63 0.19 -0.49
CA LEU A 83 -3.04 1.15 0.42
C LEU A 83 -1.68 0.64 0.87
N ALA A 84 -0.73 1.56 1.02
CA ALA A 84 0.59 1.24 1.53
C ALA A 84 1.09 2.34 2.46
N THR A 85 1.72 1.94 3.56
CA THR A 85 2.44 2.83 4.47
C THR A 85 3.57 2.06 5.13
N PHE A 86 4.49 2.74 5.80
CA PHE A 86 5.60 2.07 6.48
C PHE A 86 6.06 2.87 7.69
N ASP A 87 6.63 2.17 8.65
CA ASP A 87 7.30 2.76 9.80
C ASP A 87 8.80 2.38 9.79
N ALA A 88 9.43 2.37 10.97
CA ALA A 88 10.85 2.02 11.10
C ALA A 88 11.11 0.50 11.05
N GLU A 89 10.08 -0.32 11.21
CA GLU A 89 10.17 -1.76 11.38
C GLU A 89 9.46 -2.52 10.25
N ASN A 90 8.32 -2.01 9.74
CA ASN A 90 7.50 -2.73 8.77
C ASN A 90 7.04 -1.86 7.59
N LEU A 91 6.91 -2.51 6.43
CA LEU A 91 6.04 -2.08 5.33
C LEU A 91 4.66 -2.70 5.55
N TYR A 92 3.63 -1.88 5.57
CA TYR A 92 2.22 -2.28 5.68
C TYR A 92 1.53 -2.11 4.35
N ILE A 93 0.71 -3.09 3.98
CA ILE A 93 -0.11 -3.05 2.76
C ILE A 93 -1.52 -3.50 3.13
N ALA A 94 -2.52 -2.78 2.64
CA ALA A 94 -3.92 -3.20 2.68
C ALA A 94 -4.48 -3.26 1.24
N ILE A 95 -5.26 -4.28 0.93
CA ILE A 95 -5.94 -4.44 -0.35
C ILE A 95 -7.42 -4.66 -0.08
N ALA A 96 -8.27 -3.88 -0.74
CA ALA A 96 -9.69 -4.14 -0.83
C ALA A 96 -9.97 -4.77 -2.19
N THR A 97 -10.61 -5.94 -2.20
CA THR A 97 -10.93 -6.66 -3.44
C THR A 97 -12.20 -7.47 -3.27
N GLY A 98 -12.97 -7.71 -4.34
CA GLY A 98 -14.05 -8.68 -4.29
C GLY A 98 -13.64 -10.14 -4.47
N PHE A 99 -12.34 -10.42 -4.58
CA PHE A 99 -11.82 -11.77 -4.81
C PHE A 99 -11.53 -12.51 -3.48
N PRO A 100 -12.00 -13.75 -3.29
CA PRO A 100 -11.80 -14.50 -2.05
C PRO A 100 -10.42 -15.18 -1.97
N GLN A 101 -9.91 -15.38 -0.74
CA GLN A 101 -8.62 -16.04 -0.49
C GLN A 101 -8.50 -17.43 -1.10
N VAL A 102 -9.57 -18.22 -0.97
CA VAL A 102 -9.64 -19.60 -1.47
C VAL A 102 -9.69 -19.67 -3.00
N GLY A 103 -9.79 -18.51 -3.66
CA GLY A 103 -10.01 -18.41 -5.08
C GLY A 103 -11.43 -18.75 -5.50
N THR A 104 -11.63 -18.77 -6.81
CA THR A 104 -12.87 -19.21 -7.46
C THR A 104 -12.54 -20.38 -8.39
N GLU A 105 -12.86 -20.26 -9.68
CA GLU A 105 -12.23 -21.05 -10.74
C GLU A 105 -10.82 -20.53 -11.09
N TRP A 106 -10.41 -19.43 -10.44
CA TRP A 106 -9.13 -18.75 -10.57
C TRP A 106 -8.46 -18.61 -9.19
N ASP A 107 -7.14 -18.65 -9.14
CA ASP A 107 -6.37 -18.46 -7.92
C ASP A 107 -6.26 -16.96 -7.52
N ALA A 108 -6.14 -16.67 -6.22
CA ALA A 108 -6.10 -15.29 -5.70
C ALA A 108 -4.76 -14.56 -5.90
N GLY A 109 -3.67 -15.29 -6.21
CA GLY A 109 -2.36 -14.69 -6.41
C GLY A 109 -1.58 -14.35 -5.13
N ASP A 110 -0.42 -13.71 -5.32
CA ASP A 110 0.49 -13.21 -4.29
C ASP A 110 0.66 -11.69 -4.43
N ILE A 111 1.06 -11.00 -3.36
CA ILE A 111 1.47 -9.59 -3.47
C ILE A 111 2.89 -9.54 -4.01
N SER A 112 3.12 -8.74 -5.05
CA SER A 112 4.41 -8.56 -5.71
C SER A 112 5.04 -7.23 -5.31
N LEU A 113 6.34 -7.24 -5.00
CA LEU A 113 7.08 -6.06 -4.56
C LEU A 113 8.29 -5.84 -5.47
N ASP A 114 8.37 -4.63 -6.02
CA ASP A 114 9.53 -4.10 -6.75
C ASP A 114 10.18 -3.05 -5.85
N ILE A 115 11.32 -3.42 -5.26
CA ILE A 115 12.04 -2.61 -4.29
C ILE A 115 13.05 -1.75 -5.03
N GLY A 116 12.88 -0.43 -4.93
CA GLY A 116 13.62 0.53 -5.74
C GLY A 116 12.87 0.96 -7.00
N ASN A 117 11.75 0.31 -7.35
CA ASN A 117 10.90 0.64 -8.50
C ASN A 117 11.70 0.66 -9.81
N ASP A 118 12.46 -0.41 -10.05
CA ASP A 118 13.35 -0.57 -11.21
C ASP A 118 12.73 -1.33 -12.38
N GLY A 119 11.51 -1.83 -12.19
CA GLY A 119 10.75 -2.63 -13.15
C GLY A 119 10.87 -4.14 -12.93
N THR A 120 11.54 -4.58 -11.86
CA THR A 120 11.70 -5.99 -11.49
C THR A 120 10.97 -6.28 -10.20
N TRP A 121 10.10 -7.30 -10.20
CA TRP A 121 9.45 -7.77 -8.98
C TRP A 121 10.39 -8.70 -8.22
N ASP A 122 10.96 -8.19 -7.12
CA ASP A 122 12.00 -8.85 -6.32
C ASP A 122 11.43 -9.85 -5.30
N TYR A 123 10.30 -9.49 -4.67
CA TYR A 123 9.75 -10.25 -3.56
C TYR A 123 8.26 -10.57 -3.75
N ALA A 124 7.84 -11.68 -3.16
CA ALA A 124 6.44 -12.08 -3.05
C ALA A 124 6.02 -12.21 -1.59
N VAL A 125 4.79 -11.79 -1.28
CA VAL A 125 4.11 -12.13 -0.02
C VAL A 125 2.95 -13.06 -0.32
N VAL A 126 2.98 -14.22 0.30
CA VAL A 126 1.99 -15.28 0.07
C VAL A 126 0.72 -14.96 0.82
N VAL A 127 -0.33 -14.56 0.09
CA VAL A 127 -1.66 -14.28 0.67
C VAL A 127 -2.66 -15.40 0.43
N SER A 128 -2.36 -16.32 -0.50
CA SER A 128 -3.13 -17.54 -0.74
C SER A 128 -2.24 -18.76 -0.99
N ASN A 129 -2.65 -19.89 -0.43
CA ASN A 129 -2.00 -21.19 -0.58
C ASN A 129 -2.82 -22.17 -1.45
N TYR A 130 -3.86 -21.67 -2.13
CA TYR A 130 -4.71 -22.43 -3.02
C TYR A 130 -4.13 -22.46 -4.44
N VAL A 131 -4.24 -23.63 -5.10
CA VAL A 131 -4.09 -23.80 -6.56
C VAL A 131 -5.23 -24.67 -7.05
N ASP A 132 -5.89 -24.26 -8.11
CA ASP A 132 -7.01 -25.00 -8.71
C ASP A 132 -8.09 -25.34 -7.67
N GLY A 133 -8.36 -24.39 -6.75
CA GLY A 133 -9.32 -24.54 -5.65
C GLY A 133 -8.91 -25.53 -4.55
N SER A 134 -7.65 -25.97 -4.50
CA SER A 134 -7.12 -26.87 -3.47
C SER A 134 -5.95 -26.23 -2.71
N GLU A 135 -5.97 -26.30 -1.38
CA GLU A 135 -4.88 -25.84 -0.53
C GLU A 135 -3.65 -26.77 -0.67
N ASN A 136 -2.74 -26.46 -1.61
CA ASN A 136 -1.67 -27.38 -1.99
C ASN A 136 -0.34 -26.72 -2.41
N ARG A 137 -0.17 -25.39 -2.26
CA ARG A 137 1.11 -24.72 -2.61
C ARG A 137 2.27 -25.10 -1.70
N GLY A 138 2.00 -25.55 -0.47
CA GLY A 138 3.05 -25.86 0.51
C GLY A 138 3.87 -24.64 0.96
N LEU A 139 3.33 -23.43 0.77
CA LEU A 139 3.93 -22.17 1.19
C LEU A 139 3.27 -21.66 2.47
N ASN A 140 3.99 -20.83 3.22
CA ASN A 140 3.48 -20.23 4.44
C ASN A 140 2.66 -18.98 4.11
N LEU A 141 1.40 -18.91 4.56
CA LEU A 141 0.61 -17.68 4.51
C LEU A 141 1.30 -16.57 5.33
N GLY A 142 1.38 -15.37 4.76
CA GLY A 142 2.17 -14.25 5.29
C GLY A 142 3.69 -14.45 5.12
N GLY A 143 4.12 -15.53 4.46
CA GLY A 143 5.52 -15.77 4.15
C GLY A 143 6.02 -14.81 3.07
N VAL A 144 7.23 -14.31 3.29
CA VAL A 144 7.96 -13.44 2.36
C VAL A 144 9.03 -14.28 1.65
N TYR A 145 9.11 -14.13 0.34
CA TYR A 145 10.00 -14.88 -0.52
C TYR A 145 10.77 -13.95 -1.45
N GLU A 146 12.07 -14.18 -1.59
CA GLU A 146 12.88 -13.64 -2.68
C GLU A 146 12.61 -14.46 -3.94
N VAL A 147 12.23 -13.81 -5.04
CA VAL A 147 11.62 -14.48 -6.19
C VAL A 147 12.65 -14.80 -7.27
N ASP A 148 12.66 -16.06 -7.73
CA ASP A 148 13.45 -16.49 -8.89
C ASP A 148 12.64 -16.39 -10.19
N SER A 149 11.33 -16.68 -10.12
CA SER A 149 10.44 -16.62 -11.27
C SER A 149 8.98 -16.41 -10.87
N TRP A 150 8.27 -15.73 -11.77
CA TRP A 150 6.85 -15.41 -11.65
C TRP A 150 6.00 -16.26 -12.58
N ARG A 151 4.72 -16.39 -12.22
CA ARG A 151 3.66 -16.79 -13.15
C ARG A 151 2.86 -15.57 -13.58
N ASP A 152 2.71 -15.46 -14.88
CA ASP A 152 1.83 -14.50 -15.55
C ASP A 152 0.37 -14.92 -15.44
N VAL A 153 -0.53 -13.95 -15.58
CA VAL A 153 -1.98 -14.17 -15.60
C VAL A 153 -2.37 -15.11 -16.73
N TYR A 154 -3.48 -15.82 -16.54
CA TYR A 154 -3.97 -16.85 -17.45
C TYR A 154 -4.26 -16.31 -18.86
N TYR A 155 -4.90 -15.14 -18.95
CA TYR A 155 -5.20 -14.52 -20.23
C TYR A 155 -4.03 -13.67 -20.71
N SER A 156 -3.35 -14.11 -21.77
CA SER A 156 -2.24 -13.35 -22.36
C SER A 156 -2.63 -11.93 -22.83
N SER A 157 -3.91 -11.69 -23.13
CA SER A 157 -4.44 -10.35 -23.44
C SER A 157 -4.46 -9.41 -22.24
N HIS A 158 -4.35 -9.95 -21.03
CA HIS A 158 -4.32 -9.23 -19.76
C HIS A 158 -2.90 -9.10 -19.20
N GLY A 159 -1.86 -9.26 -20.04
CA GLY A 159 -0.48 -9.23 -19.58
C GLY A 159 -0.01 -7.91 -18.95
N VAL A 160 -0.82 -6.85 -18.98
CA VAL A 160 -0.60 -5.63 -18.19
C VAL A 160 -0.71 -5.89 -16.68
N SER A 161 -1.54 -6.87 -16.30
CA SER A 161 -1.74 -7.31 -14.91
C SER A 161 -0.65 -8.29 -14.45
N ASN A 162 0.38 -8.56 -15.25
CA ASN A 162 1.44 -9.49 -14.81
C ASN A 162 2.31 -8.86 -13.72
N PRO A 163 2.77 -9.65 -12.73
CA PRO A 163 2.51 -11.07 -12.50
C PRO A 163 1.40 -11.33 -11.47
N PHE A 164 0.80 -12.53 -11.46
CA PHE A 164 -0.21 -12.86 -10.45
C PHE A 164 0.34 -13.62 -9.24
N ARG A 165 1.39 -14.44 -9.39
CA ARG A 165 1.97 -15.19 -8.26
C ARG A 165 3.42 -15.60 -8.48
N MET A 166 4.12 -15.86 -7.37
CA MET A 166 5.43 -16.49 -7.42
C MET A 166 5.33 -17.94 -7.88
N GLU A 167 6.17 -18.32 -8.87
CA GLU A 167 6.35 -19.70 -9.29
C GLU A 167 7.45 -20.40 -8.50
N ASN A 168 8.59 -19.73 -8.34
CA ASN A 168 9.73 -20.23 -7.59
C ASN A 168 10.43 -19.10 -6.84
N GLY A 169 10.94 -19.40 -5.66
CA GLY A 169 11.67 -18.45 -4.84
C GLY A 169 12.14 -19.08 -3.53
N SER A 170 12.88 -18.30 -2.75
CA SER A 170 13.45 -18.71 -1.47
C SER A 170 12.72 -18.02 -0.32
N TYR A 171 12.28 -18.82 0.66
CA TYR A 171 11.67 -18.27 1.88
C TYR A 171 12.71 -17.52 2.70
N ILE A 172 12.44 -16.24 3.00
CA ILE A 172 13.36 -15.35 3.74
C ILE A 172 12.83 -14.98 5.12
N GLY A 173 11.52 -15.07 5.35
CA GLY A 173 10.93 -14.80 6.66
C GLY A 173 9.40 -14.70 6.61
N GLY A 174 8.79 -14.42 7.76
CA GLY A 174 7.33 -14.28 7.87
C GLY A 174 6.96 -12.88 8.32
N GLY A 175 5.95 -12.32 7.64
CA GLY A 175 5.19 -11.17 8.12
C GLY A 175 3.90 -11.59 8.83
N SER A 176 3.08 -10.60 9.16
CA SER A 176 1.68 -10.82 9.56
C SER A 176 0.79 -10.79 8.33
N LEU A 177 -0.28 -11.59 8.34
CA LEU A 177 -1.33 -11.59 7.31
C LEU A 177 -2.70 -11.67 7.99
N ALA A 178 -3.61 -10.81 7.58
CA ALA A 178 -5.04 -10.97 7.76
C ALA A 178 -5.70 -10.99 6.38
N TYR A 179 -6.64 -11.91 6.18
CA TYR A 179 -7.49 -11.93 4.99
C TYR A 179 -8.91 -12.19 5.44
N SER A 180 -9.72 -11.14 5.48
CA SER A 180 -11.06 -11.13 6.06
C SER A 180 -12.11 -10.83 5.00
N ASP A 181 -13.33 -11.31 5.24
CA ASP A 181 -14.53 -10.83 4.54
C ASP A 181 -14.93 -9.47 5.14
N ASP A 182 -15.51 -8.58 4.33
CA ASP A 182 -16.07 -7.30 4.81
C ASP A 182 -17.30 -7.59 5.67
N PRO A 183 -17.21 -7.45 7.01
CA PRO A 183 -18.28 -7.89 7.90
C PRO A 183 -19.50 -6.97 7.85
N ASP A 184 -19.33 -5.74 7.37
CA ASP A 184 -20.34 -4.69 7.41
C ASP A 184 -21.25 -4.72 6.17
N HIS A 185 -20.84 -5.43 5.12
CA HIS A 185 -21.52 -5.42 3.84
C HIS A 185 -21.86 -6.81 3.32
N SER A 186 -22.92 -6.91 2.52
CA SER A 186 -23.40 -8.18 1.95
C SER A 186 -22.91 -8.45 0.53
N PHE A 187 -22.16 -7.52 -0.06
CA PHE A 187 -21.52 -7.72 -1.37
C PHE A 187 -20.14 -8.33 -1.16
N SER A 188 -19.65 -9.10 -2.14
CA SER A 188 -18.35 -9.77 -2.05
C SER A 188 -17.23 -8.72 -2.04
N ARG A 189 -16.72 -8.40 -0.85
CA ARG A 189 -15.52 -7.60 -0.62
C ARG A 189 -14.72 -8.27 0.49
N PHE A 190 -13.42 -8.31 0.31
CA PHE A 190 -12.46 -8.87 1.23
C PHE A 190 -11.35 -7.86 1.46
N PHE A 191 -10.76 -7.91 2.64
CA PHE A 191 -9.61 -7.11 3.03
C PHE A 191 -8.41 -8.01 3.22
N ILE A 192 -7.33 -7.71 2.50
CA ILE A 192 -6.02 -8.33 2.70
C ILE A 192 -5.17 -7.31 3.42
N GLU A 193 -4.60 -7.67 4.56
CA GLU A 193 -3.62 -6.83 5.25
C GLU A 193 -2.36 -7.61 5.51
N VAL A 194 -1.22 -6.98 5.25
CA VAL A 194 0.09 -7.56 5.55
C VAL A 194 1.00 -6.54 6.22
N ALA A 195 1.84 -7.05 7.13
CA ALA A 195 2.97 -6.32 7.70
C ALA A 195 4.25 -7.11 7.40
N ILE A 196 5.17 -6.49 6.69
CA ILE A 196 6.41 -7.08 6.20
C ILE A 196 7.56 -6.43 6.97
N PRO A 197 8.30 -7.21 7.78
CA PRO A 197 9.50 -6.68 8.43
C PRO A 197 10.51 -6.17 7.41
N LEU A 198 10.94 -4.92 7.57
CA LEU A 198 11.84 -4.24 6.65
C LEU A 198 13.26 -4.84 6.66
N ASP A 199 13.62 -5.62 7.67
CA ASP A 199 14.90 -6.34 7.73
C ASP A 199 14.93 -7.61 6.86
N LEU A 200 13.78 -8.05 6.34
CA LEU A 200 13.68 -9.17 5.42
C LEU A 200 13.89 -8.77 3.96
N ILE A 201 13.54 -7.53 3.61
CA ILE A 201 13.61 -7.02 2.25
C ILE A 201 14.73 -6.00 2.14
N ASP A 202 15.25 -5.78 0.92
CA ASP A 202 16.27 -4.77 0.66
C ASP A 202 15.68 -3.35 0.68
N TRP A 203 15.08 -2.94 1.79
CA TRP A 203 14.51 -1.61 2.02
C TRP A 203 15.63 -0.55 1.99
N SER A 204 16.03 -0.20 0.78
CA SER A 204 17.22 0.61 0.49
C SER A 204 17.00 2.09 0.80
N SER A 205 18.05 2.90 0.68
CA SER A 205 18.10 4.30 1.13
C SER A 205 17.05 5.24 0.52
N ASP A 206 16.49 4.88 -0.63
CA ASP A 206 15.47 5.67 -1.31
C ASP A 206 14.06 5.36 -0.76
N HIS A 207 13.93 4.24 -0.03
CA HIS A 207 12.71 3.70 0.57
C HIS A 207 11.52 3.76 -0.40
N ILE A 208 11.73 3.26 -1.62
CA ILE A 208 10.70 3.19 -2.65
C ILE A 208 10.35 1.72 -2.83
N ALA A 209 9.06 1.41 -2.78
CA ALA A 209 8.54 0.10 -3.16
C ALA A 209 7.30 0.28 -4.01
N LYS A 210 7.32 -0.31 -5.20
CA LYS A 210 6.11 -0.51 -5.98
C LYS A 210 5.49 -1.83 -5.55
N ILE A 211 4.19 -1.78 -5.29
CA ILE A 211 3.39 -2.89 -4.80
C ILE A 211 2.36 -3.20 -5.87
N HIS A 212 2.18 -4.48 -6.18
CA HIS A 212 1.26 -4.95 -7.19
C HIS A 212 0.49 -6.17 -6.69
N TRP A 213 -0.78 -6.26 -7.08
CA TRP A 213 -1.58 -7.46 -6.86
C TRP A 213 -2.61 -7.64 -7.96
N THR A 214 -2.83 -8.90 -8.33
CA THR A 214 -3.90 -9.35 -9.21
C THR A 214 -4.24 -10.81 -8.92
N MET A 215 -5.40 -11.26 -9.38
CA MET A 215 -5.80 -12.67 -9.39
C MET A 215 -5.37 -13.37 -10.69
N GLU A 216 -5.44 -14.70 -10.73
CA GLU A 216 -4.94 -15.50 -11.86
C GLU A 216 -5.53 -15.13 -13.22
N CYS A 217 -6.80 -14.76 -13.31
CA CYS A 217 -7.38 -14.36 -14.60
C CYS A 217 -6.86 -12.99 -15.09
N GLY A 218 -6.30 -12.16 -14.21
CA GLY A 218 -5.82 -10.82 -14.56
C GLY A 218 -6.93 -9.90 -15.07
N ASN A 219 -8.19 -10.13 -14.68
CA ASN A 219 -9.28 -9.28 -15.14
C ASN A 219 -9.16 -7.84 -14.64
N ASP A 220 -8.41 -7.66 -13.56
CA ASP A 220 -8.17 -6.42 -12.86
C ASP A 220 -6.84 -6.49 -12.10
N TYR A 221 -6.26 -5.36 -11.74
CA TYR A 221 -5.01 -5.25 -10.99
C TYR A 221 -4.86 -3.88 -10.35
N GLY A 222 -4.17 -3.83 -9.21
CA GLY A 222 -3.81 -2.57 -8.57
C GLY A 222 -2.30 -2.40 -8.46
N GLU A 223 -1.84 -1.16 -8.53
CA GLU A 223 -0.45 -0.81 -8.26
C GLU A 223 -0.32 0.49 -7.46
N VAL A 224 0.43 0.44 -6.36
CA VAL A 224 0.75 1.63 -5.54
C VAL A 224 2.25 1.75 -5.33
N VAL A 225 2.77 2.97 -5.30
CA VAL A 225 4.19 3.24 -5.04
C VAL A 225 4.34 3.93 -3.68
N ALA A 226 4.77 3.16 -2.69
CA ALA A 226 5.19 3.68 -1.40
C ALA A 226 6.58 4.31 -1.54
N HIS A 227 6.76 5.51 -1.00
CA HIS A 227 8.05 6.21 -1.04
C HIS A 227 8.25 7.06 0.22
N THR A 228 9.49 7.47 0.53
CA THR A 228 9.69 8.48 1.57
C THR A 228 9.03 9.80 1.16
N PRO A 229 8.06 10.34 1.95
CA PRO A 229 7.51 11.65 1.68
C PRO A 229 8.62 12.70 1.71
N GLU A 230 8.63 13.65 0.76
CA GLU A 230 9.66 14.68 0.73
C GLU A 230 9.78 15.38 2.09
N PRO A 231 10.96 15.42 2.72
CA PRO A 231 11.08 15.97 4.06
C PRO A 231 10.63 17.43 4.09
N ALA A 232 9.73 17.76 5.03
CA ALA A 232 9.40 19.14 5.39
C ALA A 232 10.66 19.95 5.77
N THR A 233 11.79 19.28 6.03
CA THR A 233 13.13 19.84 6.17
C THR A 233 13.54 20.73 4.99
N TYR A 234 13.15 20.43 3.75
CA TYR A 234 13.44 21.34 2.62
C TYR A 234 12.64 22.63 2.72
N MET A 235 11.38 22.56 3.14
CA MET A 235 10.55 23.74 3.41
C MET A 235 11.11 24.55 4.58
N LEU A 236 11.49 23.88 5.68
CA LEU A 236 12.12 24.48 6.85
C LEU A 236 13.46 25.13 6.53
N LEU A 237 14.29 24.50 5.70
CA LEU A 237 15.55 25.06 5.21
C LEU A 237 15.28 26.32 4.38
N GLY A 238 14.32 26.26 3.46
CA GLY A 238 13.91 27.41 2.65
C GLY A 238 13.41 28.58 3.49
N VAL A 239 12.52 28.32 4.45
CA VAL A 239 12.01 29.32 5.39
C VAL A 239 13.14 29.89 6.25
N GLY A 240 14.04 29.04 6.76
CA GLY A 240 15.20 29.45 7.55
C GLY A 240 16.15 30.38 6.80
N LEU A 241 16.47 30.06 5.54
CA LEU A 241 17.31 30.90 4.67
C LEU A 241 16.62 32.24 4.36
N PHE A 242 15.31 32.21 4.08
CA PHE A 242 14.53 33.42 3.81
C PHE A 242 14.48 34.37 5.02
N LEU A 243 14.21 33.85 6.22
CA LEU A 243 14.20 34.63 7.45
C LEU A 243 15.58 35.22 7.76
N THR A 244 16.66 34.45 7.53
CA THR A 244 18.04 34.89 7.71
C THR A 244 18.38 36.05 6.76
N ALA A 245 17.98 35.96 5.49
CA ALA A 245 18.19 37.02 4.51
C ALA A 245 17.47 38.33 4.90
N ILE A 246 16.24 38.25 5.42
CA ILE A 246 15.50 39.40 5.93
C ILE A 246 16.23 40.04 7.11
N PHE A 247 16.75 39.23 8.04
CA PHE A 247 17.48 39.73 9.22
C PHE A 247 18.76 40.47 8.83
N ILE A 248 19.57 39.90 7.94
CA ILE A 248 20.80 40.53 7.42
C ILE A 248 20.48 41.86 6.72
N ARG A 249 19.40 41.91 5.93
CA ARG A 249 18.99 43.12 5.22
C ARG A 249 18.54 44.25 6.17
N LYS A 250 17.94 43.91 7.31
CA LYS A 250 17.58 44.88 8.36
C LYS A 250 18.80 45.40 9.10
N GLN A 251 19.76 44.53 9.43
CA GLN A 251 21.03 44.91 10.08
C GLN A 251 21.86 45.89 9.24
N ARG A 252 21.84 45.77 7.90
CA ARG A 252 22.56 46.68 6.99
C ARG A 252 21.94 48.06 6.82
N LYS A 253 20.71 48.27 7.28
CA LYS A 253 19.98 49.56 7.18
C LYS A 253 19.94 50.34 8.50
N ALA A 254 20.48 49.76 9.58
CA ALA A 254 20.68 50.41 10.87
C ALA A 254 22.15 50.81 11.00
#